data_AF-A0A527W8C1-F1
#
_entry.id   AF-A0A527W8C1-F1
#
_cell.length_a   1.000
_cell.length_b   1.000
_cell.length_c   1.000
_cell.angle_alpha   90.00
_cell.angle_beta   90.00
_cell.angle_gamma   90.00
#
_symmetry.space_group_name_H-M   'P 1'
#
loop_
_entity.id
_entity.type
_entity.pdbx_description
1 polymer ?
#
loop_
_entity_poly.entity_id
_entity_poly.type
_entity_poly.pdbx_seq_one_letter_code
_entity_poly.pdbx_strand_id
1 'polypeptide(L)' 'MKNDGDCRAALRLIRATIEEYCPPGVLMSEEQVNGHYGPSVLDEAEALSVAIVARVERLSFDGTPKPPAPIIKA' A
#
# COMPACT_ATOMS: atom_id res chain seq x y z
N MET A 1 25.95 -6.15 -3.91
CA MET A 1 25.95 -7.02 -2.72
C MET A 1 25.48 -8.41 -3.16
N LYS A 2 25.57 -9.46 -2.33
CA LYS A 2 25.33 -10.86 -2.80
C LYS A 2 23.86 -11.30 -2.81
N ASN A 3 22.91 -10.41 -2.50
CA ASN A 3 21.49 -10.75 -2.30
C ASN A 3 20.52 -9.88 -3.11
N ASP A 4 21.01 -9.00 -4.00
CA ASP A 4 20.16 -8.02 -4.71
C ASP A 4 19.11 -8.69 -5.62
N GLY A 5 19.41 -9.88 -6.16
CA GLY A 5 18.47 -10.64 -6.99
C GLY A 5 17.30 -11.23 -6.22
N ASP A 6 17.59 -11.91 -5.10
CA ASP A 6 16.55 -12.52 -4.26
C ASP A 6 15.70 -11.45 -3.56
N CYS A 7 16.32 -10.34 -3.12
CA CYS A 7 15.56 -9.21 -2.59
C CYS A 7 14.61 -8.61 -3.63
N ARG A 8 15.05 -8.43 -4.89
CA ARG A 8 14.14 -7.98 -5.96
C ARG A 8 13.03 -8.99 -6.25
N ALA A 9 13.32 -10.29 -6.23
CA ALA A 9 12.29 -11.31 -6.39
C ALA A 9 11.25 -11.26 -5.26
N ALA A 10 11.70 -11.08 -4.01
CA ALA A 10 10.81 -10.92 -2.86
C ALA A 10 9.93 -9.65 -2.98
N LEU A 11 10.51 -8.50 -3.37
CA LEU A 11 9.73 -7.26 -3.57
C LEU A 11 8.68 -7.41 -4.65
N ARG A 12 9.01 -8.07 -5.77
CA ARG A 12 8.03 -8.37 -6.84
C ARG A 12 6.89 -9.25 -6.35
N LEU A 13 7.18 -10.25 -5.52
CA LEU A 13 6.14 -11.11 -4.92
C LEU A 13 5.19 -10.29 -4.03
N ILE A 14 5.74 -9.41 -3.19
CA ILE A 14 4.96 -8.53 -2.31
C ILE A 14 4.11 -7.58 -3.16
N ARG A 15 4.71 -6.96 -4.18
CA ARG A 15 4.02 -6.04 -5.08
C ARG A 15 2.84 -6.70 -5.78
N ALA A 16 3.06 -7.87 -6.39
CA ALA A 16 2.01 -8.63 -7.06
C ALA A 16 0.88 -9.02 -6.10
N THR A 17 1.22 -9.39 -4.87
CA THR A 17 0.22 -9.70 -3.84
C THR A 17 -0.62 -8.46 -3.51
N ILE A 18 0.00 -7.29 -3.32
CA ILE A 18 -0.75 -6.06 -3.05
C ILE A 18 -1.63 -5.70 -4.26
N GLU A 19 -1.13 -5.80 -5.48
CA GLU A 19 -1.90 -5.53 -6.70
C GLU A 19 -3.09 -6.48 -6.88
N GLU A 20 -2.99 -7.74 -6.43
CA GLU A 20 -4.07 -8.72 -6.48
C GLU A 20 -5.17 -8.45 -5.44
N TYR A 21 -4.81 -8.10 -4.21
CA TYR A 21 -5.75 -8.00 -3.08
C TYR A 21 -6.19 -6.57 -2.74
N CYS A 22 -5.47 -5.55 -3.22
CA CYS A 22 -5.79 -4.15 -2.93
C CYS A 22 -6.44 -3.47 -4.14
N PRO A 23 -7.29 -2.45 -3.90
CA PRO A 23 -7.87 -1.68 -4.99
C PRO A 23 -6.78 -0.98 -5.83
N PRO A 24 -7.08 -0.67 -7.10
CA PRO A 24 -6.16 0.05 -7.97
C PRO A 24 -5.76 1.40 -7.35
N GLY A 25 -4.50 1.79 -7.53
CA GLY A 25 -3.94 3.03 -7.01
C GLY A 25 -3.39 2.96 -5.59
N VAL A 26 -3.35 1.79 -4.95
CA VAL A 26 -2.64 1.60 -3.67
C VAL A 26 -1.12 1.66 -3.85
N LEU A 27 -0.59 1.12 -4.96
CA LEU A 27 0.83 1.18 -5.28
C LEU A 27 1.13 2.23 -6.35
N MET A 28 2.30 2.85 -6.23
CA MET A 28 2.89 3.71 -7.26
C MET A 28 3.59 2.85 -8.32
N SER A 29 3.69 3.34 -9.56
CA SER A 29 4.50 2.70 -10.61
C SER A 29 5.99 2.74 -10.26
N GLU A 30 6.79 1.83 -10.83
CA GLU A 30 8.26 1.81 -10.62
C GLU A 30 8.91 3.16 -10.93
N GLU A 31 8.49 3.82 -12.00
CA GLU A 31 8.96 5.16 -12.38
C GLU A 31 8.68 6.22 -11.31
N GLN A 32 7.53 6.13 -10.66
CA GLN A 32 7.15 7.03 -9.58
C GLN A 32 7.93 6.71 -8.31
N VAL A 33 8.10 5.42 -7.98
CA VAL A 33 8.94 4.99 -6.85
C VAL A 33 10.36 5.51 -7.03
N ASN A 34 10.95 5.36 -8.21
CA ASN A 34 12.29 5.85 -8.53
C ASN A 34 12.39 7.38 -8.41
N GLY A 35 11.34 8.11 -8.79
CA GLY A 35 11.28 9.57 -8.69
C GLY A 35 11.07 10.10 -7.28
N HIS A 36 10.40 9.35 -6.40
CA HIS A 36 10.05 9.77 -5.04
C HIS A 36 11.01 9.26 -3.96
N TYR A 37 11.50 8.02 -4.10
CA TYR A 37 12.33 7.34 -3.10
C TYR A 37 13.74 7.09 -3.64
N GLY A 38 13.85 6.53 -4.84
CA GLY A 38 15.12 6.18 -5.48
C GLY A 38 15.09 4.79 -6.14
N PRO A 39 16.15 4.42 -6.88
CA PRO A 39 16.17 3.18 -7.66
C PRO A 39 16.74 1.96 -6.90
N SER A 40 17.08 2.09 -5.62
CA SER A 40 17.64 0.97 -4.86
C SER A 40 16.54 0.02 -4.36
N VAL A 41 16.94 -1.21 -4.02
CA VAL A 41 16.05 -2.22 -3.42
C VAL A 41 15.41 -1.69 -2.14
N LEU A 42 16.15 -0.91 -1.35
CA LEU A 42 15.64 -0.36 -0.09
C LEU A 42 14.60 0.75 -0.36
N ASP A 43 14.81 1.55 -1.40
CA ASP A 43 13.88 2.62 -1.79
C ASP A 43 12.52 2.04 -2.23
N GLU A 44 12.53 0.95 -3.02
CA GLU A 44 11.30 0.23 -3.39
C GLU A 44 10.62 -0.39 -2.17
N ALA A 45 11.40 -0.99 -1.25
CA ALA A 45 10.86 -1.55 -0.01
C ALA A 45 10.21 -0.49 0.88
N GLU A 46 10.80 0.71 0.95
CA GLU A 46 10.25 1.86 1.68
C GLU A 46 8.91 2.30 1.07
N ALA A 47 8.86 2.45 -0.26
CA ALA A 47 7.63 2.82 -0.96
C ALA A 47 6.48 1.82 -0.73
N LEU A 48 6.78 0.52 -0.77
CA LEU A 48 5.80 -0.53 -0.46
C LEU A 48 5.33 -0.44 1.01
N SER A 49 6.26 -0.18 1.94
CA SER A 49 5.93 -0.05 3.37
C SER A 49 4.97 1.12 3.62
N VAL A 50 5.24 2.29 3.03
CA VAL A 50 4.36 3.46 3.11
C VAL A 50 2.98 3.17 2.52
N ALA A 51 2.92 2.50 1.37
CA ALA A 51 1.65 2.15 0.72
C ALA A 51 0.80 1.21 1.59
N ILE A 52 1.42 0.20 2.23
CA ILE A 52 0.74 -0.71 3.14
C ILE A 52 0.18 0.04 4.36
N VAL A 53 1.00 0.87 5.02
CA VAL A 53 0.56 1.65 6.19
C VAL A 53 -0.62 2.55 5.82
N ALA A 54 -0.49 3.34 4.75
CA ALA A 54 -1.55 4.22 4.29
C ALA A 54 -2.85 3.47 3.96
N ARG A 55 -2.74 2.21 3.48
CA ARG A 55 -3.91 1.35 3.25
C ARG A 55 -4.52 0.84 4.56
N VAL A 56 -3.71 0.37 5.49
CA VAL A 56 -4.17 -0.11 6.81
C VAL A 56 -4.85 1.00 7.59
N GLU A 57 -4.34 2.23 7.53
CA GLU A 57 -4.99 3.39 8.14
C GLU A 57 -6.39 3.61 7.56
N ARG A 58 -6.54 3.62 6.23
CA ARG A 58 -7.85 3.77 5.58
C ARG A 58 -8.84 2.67 5.96
N LEU A 59 -8.40 1.42 6.06
CA LEU A 59 -9.24 0.31 6.52
C LEU A 59 -9.70 0.48 7.98
N SER A 60 -8.84 1.05 8.82
CA SER A 60 -9.16 1.34 10.23
C SER A 60 -10.21 2.46 10.35
N PHE A 61 -10.25 3.39 9.39
CA PHE A 61 -11.24 4.48 9.34
C PHE A 61 -12.55 4.11 8.62
N ASP A 62 -12.55 3.13 7.70
CA ASP A 62 -13.76 2.64 7.02
C ASP A 62 -14.65 1.75 7.93
N GLY A 63 -14.25 1.54 9.18
CA GLY A 63 -15.11 1.05 10.25
C GLY A 63 -16.21 2.06 10.56
N THR A 64 -17.22 2.16 9.69
CA THR A 64 -18.35 3.09 9.81
C THR A 64 -18.85 3.20 11.26
N PRO A 65 -18.82 4.39 11.91
CA PRO A 65 -19.66 4.60 13.08
C PRO A 65 -21.11 4.52 12.61
N LYS A 66 -21.90 3.67 13.28
CA LYS A 66 -23.32 3.43 13.05
C LYS A 66 -24.02 4.78 12.76
N PRO A 67 -24.77 4.92 11.65
CA PRO A 67 -25.54 6.13 11.41
C PRO A 67 -26.48 6.35 12.62
N PRO A 68 -26.56 7.59 13.16
CA PRO A 68 -27.45 7.87 14.28
C PRO A 68 -28.87 7.47 13.88
N ALA A 69 -29.58 6.82 14.81
CA ALA A 69 -30.92 6.32 14.57
C ALA A 69 -31.82 7.43 13.98
N PRO A 70 -32.69 7.12 13.00
CA PRO A 70 -33.56 8.13 12.41
C PRO A 70 -34.36 8.83 13.51
N ILE A 71 -34.21 10.16 13.61
CA ILE A 71 -35.02 10.96 14.51
C ILE A 71 -36.40 11.05 13.87
N ILE A 72 -37.29 10.13 14.25
CA ILE A 72 -38.72 10.21 13.91
C ILE A 72 -39.30 11.30 14.82
N LYS A 73 -39.59 12.48 14.26
CA LYS A 73 -40.42 13.48 14.94
C LYS A 73 -41.88 13.21 14.57
N ALA A 74 -42.69 12.92 15.60
CA ALA A 74 -44.15 12.85 15.53
C ALA A 74 -44.76 14.26 15.50
#